data_AF-A0A3L6JM34-F1
#
_entry.id   AF-A0A3L6JM34-F1
#
_cell.length_a   1.000
_cell.length_b   1.000
_cell.length_c   1.000
_cell.angle_alpha   90.00
_cell.angle_beta   90.00
_cell.angle_gamma   90.00
#
_symmetry.space_group_name_H-M   'P 1'
#
loop_
_entity.id
_entity.type
_entity.pdbx_description
1 polymer ?
#
loop_
_entity_poly.entity_id
_entity_poly.type
_entity_poly.pdbx_seq_one_letter_code
_entity_poly.pdbx_strand_id
1 'polypeptide(L)'
;MRNAKAFVLCLIGGLLMIYAGAVGSAGIWENLILLAQSLAPGFADIMAYILLILTNIATLGGVAAIIGAILLTTNRVGTGKFIIGIAAGMGIIGFLTLIFNMYMASGLTFVLELYNLLSNSMESLGVVLTIIGRMLAKKPEKTA
;
A
#
# COMPACT_ATOMS: atom_id res chain seq x y z
N MET A 1 1.39 -21.44 -16.43
CA MET A 1 0.86 -20.88 -15.18
C MET A 1 -0.42 -20.10 -15.46
N ARG A 2 -1.51 -20.40 -14.74
CA ARG A 2 -2.77 -19.66 -14.90
C ARG A 2 -2.61 -18.26 -14.29
N ASN A 3 -3.09 -17.21 -14.96
CA ASN A 3 -2.99 -15.82 -14.50
C ASN A 3 -1.55 -15.33 -14.20
N ALA A 4 -0.54 -15.78 -14.95
CA ALA A 4 0.87 -15.44 -14.72
C ALA A 4 1.14 -13.92 -14.70
N LYS A 5 0.51 -13.14 -15.60
CA LYS A 5 0.66 -11.68 -15.64
C LYS A 5 0.14 -11.02 -14.35
N ALA A 6 -1.03 -11.44 -13.88
CA ALA A 6 -1.62 -10.94 -12.65
C ALA A 6 -0.81 -11.33 -11.41
N PHE A 7 -0.24 -12.54 -11.39
CA PHE A 7 0.66 -13.00 -10.34
C PHE A 7 1.90 -12.12 -10.22
N VAL A 8 2.62 -11.90 -11.33
CA VAL A 8 3.86 -11.10 -11.33
C VAL A 8 3.57 -9.66 -10.91
N LEU A 9 2.48 -9.06 -11.40
CA LEU A 9 2.05 -7.72 -11.00
C LEU A 9 1.77 -7.60 -9.49
N CYS A 10 1.06 -8.57 -8.90
CA CYS A 10 0.77 -8.56 -7.47
C CYS A 10 2.00 -8.92 -6.61
N LEU A 11 2.90 -9.76 -7.12
CA LEU A 11 4.15 -10.11 -6.45
C LEU A 11 5.07 -8.88 -6.36
N ILE A 12 5.30 -8.22 -7.49
CA ILE A 12 6.09 -6.98 -7.54
C ILE A 12 5.42 -5.90 -6.71
N GLY A 13 4.09 -5.74 -6.83
CA GLY A 13 3.33 -4.78 -6.04
C GLY A 13 3.44 -5.02 -4.53
N GLY A 14 3.32 -6.28 -4.09
CA GLY A 14 3.47 -6.67 -2.69
C GLY A 14 4.89 -6.47 -2.15
N LEU A 15 5.91 -6.80 -2.94
CA LEU A 15 7.31 -6.56 -2.57
C LEU A 15 7.61 -5.06 -2.44
N LEU A 16 7.09 -4.24 -3.36
CA LEU A 16 7.18 -2.79 -3.28
C LEU A 16 6.47 -2.24 -2.04
N MET A 17 5.30 -2.79 -1.67
CA MET A 17 4.59 -2.40 -0.44
C MET A 17 5.33 -2.81 0.85
N ILE A 18 6.07 -3.93 0.83
CA ILE A 18 6.93 -4.33 1.96
C ILE A 18 8.15 -3.40 2.05
N TYR A 19 8.81 -3.14 0.93
CA TYR A 19 9.99 -2.28 0.87
C TYR A 19 9.67 -0.83 1.25
N ALA A 20 8.51 -0.35 0.80
CA ALA A 20 7.95 0.95 1.17
C ALA A 20 7.56 1.06 2.66
N GLY A 21 7.45 -0.05 3.39
CA GLY A 21 6.87 -0.04 4.73
C GLY A 21 5.43 0.47 4.69
N ALA A 22 4.54 -0.34 4.11
CA ALA A 22 3.19 0.03 3.73
C ALA A 22 2.57 1.28 4.41
N VAL A 23 2.25 2.24 3.55
CA VAL A 23 1.04 3.05 3.65
C VAL A 23 0.92 3.85 4.94
N GLY A 24 1.86 4.78 5.07
CA GLY A 24 1.72 5.92 5.95
C GLY A 24 2.88 6.85 5.61
N SER A 25 2.60 7.84 4.76
CA SER A 25 3.53 8.90 4.38
C SER A 25 4.50 9.21 5.52
N ALA A 26 5.79 8.95 5.31
CA ALA A 26 6.85 9.38 6.22
C ALA A 26 6.67 10.86 6.63
N GLY A 27 6.09 11.68 5.75
CA GLY A 27 5.78 13.09 6.01
C GLY A 27 4.64 13.35 7.02
N ILE A 28 3.62 12.48 7.16
CA ILE A 28 2.61 12.65 8.23
C ILE A 28 3.26 12.37 9.58
N TRP A 29 4.09 11.35 9.63
CA TRP A 29 4.75 10.89 10.83
C TRP A 29 5.83 11.85 11.31
N GLU A 30 6.63 12.40 10.40
CA GLU A 30 7.59 13.46 10.72
C GLU A 30 6.89 14.71 11.27
N ASN A 31 5.78 15.14 10.65
CA ASN A 31 5.01 16.28 11.16
C ASN A 31 4.36 15.99 12.51
N LEU A 32 3.91 14.76 12.76
CA LEU A 32 3.40 14.35 14.08
C LEU A 32 4.50 14.29 15.14
N ILE A 33 5.71 13.82 14.77
CA ILE A 33 6.86 13.79 15.67
C ILE A 33 7.31 15.21 16.00
N LEU A 34 7.36 16.12 15.02
CA LEU A 34 7.69 17.53 15.24
C LEU A 34 6.65 18.22 16.13
N LEU A 35 5.36 17.96 15.90
CA LEU A 35 4.29 18.46 16.77
C LEU A 35 4.41 17.88 18.20
N ALA A 36 4.67 16.58 18.33
CA ALA A 36 4.87 15.90 19.60
C ALA A 36 6.08 16.45 20.39
N GLN A 37 7.20 16.72 19.70
CA GLN A 37 8.40 17.32 20.28
C GLN A 37 8.15 18.74 20.77
N SER A 38 7.31 19.52 20.08
CA SER A 38 6.93 20.87 20.51
C SER A 38 5.99 20.90 21.73
N LEU A 39 5.26 19.81 22.01
CA LEU A 39 4.35 19.71 23.16
C LEU A 39 5.05 19.21 24.43
N ALA A 40 5.91 18.18 24.32
CA ALA A 40 6.80 17.75 25.41
C ALA A 40 7.86 16.73 24.93
N PRO A 41 9.10 16.79 25.45
CA PRO A 41 10.21 15.95 24.99
C PRO A 41 10.03 14.43 25.22
N GLY A 42 9.05 13.99 26.01
CA GLY A 42 8.76 12.56 26.24
C GLY A 42 7.72 11.93 25.30
N PHE A 43 7.02 12.74 24.48
CA PHE A 43 6.02 12.20 23.54
C PHE A 43 6.65 11.57 22.29
N ALA A 44 7.86 11.99 21.92
CA ALA A 44 8.56 11.47 20.75
C ALA A 44 8.81 9.95 20.85
N ASP A 45 9.20 9.45 22.03
CA ASP A 45 9.47 8.04 22.25
C ASP A 45 8.21 7.18 22.14
N ILE A 46 7.10 7.65 22.73
CA ILE A 46 5.80 6.96 22.63
C ILE A 46 5.34 6.89 21.17
N MET A 47 5.53 7.97 20.42
CA MET A 47 5.15 8.02 19.02
C MET A 47 6.04 7.12 18.15
N ALA A 48 7.32 6.98 18.47
CA ALA A 48 8.21 6.01 17.83
C ALA A 48 7.76 4.55 18.06
N TYR A 49 7.28 4.20 19.25
CA TYR A 49 6.73 2.86 19.51
C TYR A 49 5.43 2.60 18.73
N ILE A 50 4.54 3.58 18.66
CA ILE A 50 3.31 3.47 17.86
C ILE A 50 3.65 3.27 16.39
N LEU A 51 4.58 4.07 15.88
CA LEU A 51 5.10 3.96 14.52
C LEU A 51 5.65 2.58 14.20
N LEU A 52 6.48 2.03 15.10
CA LEU A 52 7.01 0.68 14.96
C LEU A 52 5.90 -0.36 14.79
N ILE A 53 4.83 -0.28 15.61
CA ILE A 53 3.70 -1.21 15.53
C ILE A 53 2.96 -1.04 14.20
N LEU A 54 2.70 0.20 13.78
CA LEU A 54 2.01 0.48 12.52
C LEU A 54 2.80 0.01 11.30
N THR A 55 4.12 0.21 11.26
CA THR A 55 4.97 -0.30 10.19
C THR A 55 4.94 -1.83 10.12
N ASN A 56 4.92 -2.51 11.27
CA ASN A 56 4.77 -3.97 11.32
C ASN A 56 3.40 -4.44 10.81
N ILE A 57 2.31 -3.76 11.17
CA ILE A 57 0.97 -4.09 10.65
C ILE A 57 0.92 -3.88 9.13
N ALA A 58 1.58 -2.84 8.66
CA ALA A 58 1.51 -2.50 7.26
C ALA A 58 2.35 -3.46 6.39
N THR A 59 3.53 -3.87 6.84
CA THR A 59 4.34 -4.90 6.16
C THR A 59 3.58 -6.22 6.02
N LEU A 60 2.73 -6.58 7.00
CA LEU A 60 1.81 -7.73 6.88
C LEU A 60 0.81 -7.56 5.73
N GLY A 61 0.42 -6.33 5.38
CA GLY A 61 -0.41 -6.03 4.20
C GLY A 61 0.28 -6.40 2.88
N GLY A 62 1.56 -6.08 2.73
CA GLY A 62 2.35 -6.48 1.56
C GLY A 62 2.53 -8.00 1.48
N VAL A 63 2.75 -8.66 2.62
CA VAL A 63 2.79 -10.14 2.70
C VAL A 63 1.44 -10.76 2.30
N ALA A 64 0.33 -10.18 2.75
CA ALA A 64 -1.01 -10.63 2.35
C ALA A 64 -1.23 -10.49 0.83
N ALA A 65 -0.74 -9.43 0.20
CA ALA A 65 -0.78 -9.28 -1.25
C ALA A 65 0.00 -10.40 -1.97
N ILE A 66 1.18 -10.78 -1.47
CA ILE A 66 2.00 -11.88 -2.02
C ILE A 66 1.29 -13.23 -1.85
N ILE A 67 0.76 -13.53 -0.66
CA ILE A 67 0.00 -14.76 -0.40
C ILE A 67 -1.23 -14.83 -1.32
N GLY A 68 -1.95 -13.72 -1.45
CA GLY A 68 -3.07 -13.59 -2.36
C GLY A 68 -2.67 -13.79 -3.83
N ALA A 69 -1.49 -13.31 -4.24
CA ALA A 69 -0.94 -13.52 -5.57
C ALA A 69 -0.68 -15.00 -5.83
N ILE A 70 -0.05 -15.72 -4.89
CA ILE A 70 0.17 -17.16 -5.00
C ILE A 70 -1.17 -17.89 -5.18
N LEU A 71 -2.20 -17.51 -4.42
CA LEU A 71 -3.54 -18.09 -4.54
C LEU A 71 -4.19 -17.84 -5.92
N LEU A 72 -3.87 -16.74 -6.62
CA LEU A 72 -4.35 -16.50 -7.99
C LEU A 72 -3.84 -17.52 -9.01
N THR A 73 -2.69 -18.16 -8.75
CA THR A 73 -2.13 -19.21 -9.60
C THR A 73 -2.81 -20.57 -9.38
N THR A 74 -3.54 -20.73 -8.28
CA THR A 74 -4.24 -21.97 -7.90
C THR A 74 -5.70 -21.98 -8.35
N ASN A 75 -6.42 -23.08 -8.08
CA ASN A 75 -7.86 -23.20 -8.30
C ASN A 75 -8.73 -22.24 -7.46
N ARG A 76 -8.15 -21.52 -6.49
CA ARG A 76 -8.84 -20.62 -5.55
C ARG A 76 -8.70 -19.12 -5.90
N VAL A 77 -8.91 -18.77 -7.17
CA VAL A 77 -8.79 -17.37 -7.68
C VAL A 77 -9.69 -16.40 -6.90
N GLY A 78 -10.88 -16.85 -6.46
CA GLY A 78 -11.80 -16.01 -5.67
C GLY A 78 -11.22 -15.61 -4.32
N THR A 79 -10.64 -16.55 -3.59
CA THR A 79 -9.99 -16.30 -2.29
C THR A 79 -8.75 -15.43 -2.45
N GLY A 80 -7.95 -15.66 -3.50
CA GLY A 80 -6.79 -14.81 -3.82
C GLY A 80 -7.18 -13.35 -4.08
N LYS A 81 -8.24 -13.12 -4.87
CA LYS A 81 -8.76 -11.76 -5.11
C LYS A 81 -9.31 -11.06 -3.86
N PHE A 82 -9.82 -11.82 -2.89
CA PHE A 82 -10.34 -11.28 -1.64
C PHE A 82 -9.20 -10.80 -0.74
N ILE A 83 -8.17 -11.65 -0.55
CA ILE A 83 -6.99 -11.31 0.25
C ILE A 83 -6.24 -10.12 -0.36
N ILE A 84 -6.03 -10.11 -1.68
CA ILE A 84 -5.43 -8.96 -2.37
C ILE A 84 -6.31 -7.70 -2.21
N GLY A 85 -7.64 -7.86 -2.20
CA GLY A 85 -8.55 -6.75 -1.96
C GLY A 85 -8.37 -6.11 -0.58
N ILE A 86 -8.19 -6.91 0.47
CA ILE A 86 -7.92 -6.42 1.83
C ILE A 86 -6.55 -5.72 1.89
N ALA A 87 -5.52 -6.36 1.31
CA ALA A 87 -4.17 -5.80 1.26
C ALA A 87 -4.12 -4.46 0.50
N ALA A 88 -4.73 -4.41 -0.68
CA ALA A 88 -4.84 -3.20 -1.49
C ALA A 88 -5.76 -2.15 -0.85
N GLY A 89 -6.78 -2.57 -0.09
CA GLY A 89 -7.68 -1.68 0.63
C GLY A 89 -6.94 -0.83 1.66
N MET A 90 -6.03 -1.42 2.43
CA MET A 90 -5.14 -0.67 3.31
C MET A 90 -4.25 0.29 2.51
N GLY A 91 -3.70 -0.18 1.38
CA GLY A 91 -2.99 0.61 0.36
C GLY A 91 -3.71 1.87 -0.08
N ILE A 92 -4.97 1.72 -0.47
CA ILE A 92 -5.81 2.80 -0.98
C ILE A 92 -6.10 3.82 0.12
N ILE A 93 -6.35 3.37 1.35
CA ILE A 93 -6.64 4.28 2.47
C ILE A 93 -5.47 5.23 2.69
N GLY A 94 -4.24 4.75 2.83
CA GLY A 94 -3.14 5.69 3.03
C GLY A 94 -2.76 6.46 1.78
N PHE A 95 -3.01 5.93 0.57
CA PHE A 95 -2.91 6.74 -0.65
C PHE A 95 -3.89 7.92 -0.63
N LEU A 96 -5.14 7.72 -0.18
CA LEU A 96 -6.10 8.81 0.03
C LEU A 96 -5.62 9.81 1.09
N THR A 97 -5.09 9.35 2.22
CA THR A 97 -4.57 10.26 3.25
C THR A 97 -3.39 11.08 2.75
N LEU A 98 -2.56 10.51 1.87
CA LEU A 98 -1.43 11.21 1.25
C LEU A 98 -1.93 12.32 0.32
N ILE A 99 -2.92 12.02 -0.54
CA ILE A 99 -3.55 13.03 -1.41
C ILE A 99 -4.15 14.15 -0.58
N PHE A 100 -4.86 13.82 0.50
CA PHE A 100 -5.48 14.81 1.38
C PHE A 100 -4.44 15.75 2.02
N ASN A 101 -3.32 15.20 2.51
CA ASN A 101 -2.25 16.01 3.09
C ASN A 101 -1.55 16.89 2.05
N MET A 102 -1.26 16.36 0.85
CA MET A 102 -0.69 17.16 -0.23
C MET A 102 -1.61 18.31 -0.65
N TYR A 103 -2.92 18.05 -0.69
CA TYR A 103 -3.91 19.09 -0.96
C TYR A 103 -3.92 20.17 0.13
N MET A 104 -3.83 19.80 1.41
CA MET A 104 -3.76 20.74 2.53
C MET A 104 -2.44 21.53 2.58
N ALA A 105 -1.31 20.90 2.24
CA ALA A 105 0.01 21.52 2.31
C ALA A 105 0.31 22.42 1.09
N SER A 106 -0.03 21.96 -0.10
CA SER A 106 0.43 22.53 -1.37
C SER A 106 -0.70 23.17 -2.19
N GLY A 107 -1.96 23.04 -1.77
CA GLY A 107 -3.10 23.65 -2.48
C GLY A 107 -3.22 23.09 -3.90
N LEU A 108 -3.24 23.95 -4.93
CA LEU A 108 -3.41 23.55 -6.34
C LEU A 108 -2.17 22.90 -6.98
N THR A 109 -0.97 23.05 -6.43
CA THR A 109 0.24 22.38 -6.94
C THR A 109 0.31 20.90 -6.56
N PHE A 110 -0.62 20.41 -5.73
CA PHE A 110 -0.71 19.00 -5.33
C PHE A 110 -0.76 18.04 -6.53
N VAL A 111 -1.33 18.45 -7.68
CA VAL A 111 -1.40 17.59 -8.87
C VAL A 111 -0.01 17.31 -9.44
N LEU A 112 0.88 18.30 -9.42
CA LEU A 112 2.25 18.16 -9.89
C LEU A 112 3.08 17.32 -8.92
N GLU A 113 2.89 17.53 -7.62
CA GLU A 113 3.53 16.72 -6.58
C GLU A 113 3.03 15.28 -6.57
N LEU A 114 1.72 15.07 -6.76
CA LEU A 114 1.12 13.74 -6.94
C LEU A 114 1.71 13.05 -8.17
N TYR A 115 1.88 13.76 -9.27
CA TYR A 115 2.51 13.23 -10.47
C TYR A 115 3.97 12.83 -10.23
N ASN A 116 4.73 13.69 -9.56
CA ASN A 116 6.11 13.39 -9.17
C ASN A 116 6.19 12.21 -8.20
N LEU A 117 5.24 12.11 -7.27
CA LEU A 117 5.18 11.01 -6.31
C LEU A 117 4.78 9.72 -7.01
N LEU A 118 3.78 9.70 -7.89
CA LEU A 118 3.45 8.52 -8.70
C LEU A 118 4.60 8.07 -9.60
N SER A 119 5.41 9.01 -10.09
CA SER A 119 6.53 8.72 -10.99
C SER A 119 7.79 8.27 -10.27
N ASN A 120 7.99 8.64 -8.99
CA ASN A 120 9.22 8.38 -8.24
C ASN A 120 9.02 7.58 -6.93
N SER A 121 7.79 7.42 -6.45
CA SER A 121 7.48 6.68 -5.21
C SER A 121 7.15 5.23 -5.52
N MET A 122 8.07 4.36 -5.11
CA MET A 122 7.93 2.91 -5.11
C MET A 122 6.68 2.44 -4.34
N GLU A 123 6.21 3.23 -3.37
CA GLU A 123 5.09 2.94 -2.49
C GLU A 123 3.75 3.01 -3.23
N SER A 124 3.57 4.08 -4.02
CA SER A 124 2.37 4.33 -4.82
C SER A 124 2.24 3.32 -5.97
N LEU A 125 3.36 3.00 -6.62
CA LEU A 125 3.43 2.00 -7.67
C LEU A 125 3.08 0.62 -7.13
N GLY A 126 3.53 0.28 -5.92
CA GLY A 126 3.19 -0.99 -5.26
C GLY A 126 1.69 -1.21 -5.17
N VAL A 127 0.96 -0.25 -4.60
CA VAL A 127 -0.51 -0.34 -4.46
C VAL A 127 -1.20 -0.43 -5.82
N VAL A 128 -0.83 0.42 -6.78
CA VAL A 128 -1.43 0.47 -8.12
C VAL A 128 -1.21 -0.84 -8.88
N LEU A 129 0.02 -1.37 -8.87
CA LEU A 129 0.37 -2.65 -9.51
C LEU A 129 -0.44 -3.82 -8.93
N THR A 130 -0.65 -3.81 -7.61
CA THR A 130 -1.41 -4.86 -6.92
C THR A 130 -2.91 -4.79 -7.27
N ILE A 131 -3.47 -3.58 -7.42
CA ILE A 131 -4.85 -3.36 -7.87
C ILE A 131 -5.02 -3.81 -9.33
N ILE A 132 -4.12 -3.40 -10.23
CA ILE A 132 -4.16 -3.78 -11.64
C ILE A 132 -4.01 -5.29 -11.79
N GLY A 133 -3.09 -5.92 -11.05
CA GLY A 133 -2.91 -7.36 -11.01
C GLY A 133 -4.19 -8.09 -10.57
N ARG A 134 -4.89 -7.59 -9.56
CA ARG A 134 -6.20 -8.11 -9.13
C ARG A 134 -7.27 -7.99 -10.21
N MET A 135 -7.32 -6.87 -10.92
CA MET A 135 -8.28 -6.62 -12.00
C MET A 135 -8.05 -7.55 -13.20
N LEU A 136 -6.79 -7.80 -13.55
CA LEU A 136 -6.39 -8.66 -14.67
C LEU A 136 -6.59 -10.15 -14.40
N ALA A 137 -6.66 -10.58 -13.14
CA ALA A 137 -6.90 -11.98 -12.82
C ALA A 137 -8.31 -12.41 -13.29
N LYS A 138 -8.41 -13.34 -14.24
CA LYS A 138 -9.70 -13.89 -14.68
C LYS A 138 -10.03 -15.16 -13.90
N LYS A 139 -11.30 -15.32 -13.51
CA LYS A 139 -11.81 -16.59 -12.95
C LYS A 139 -11.80 -17.63 -14.09
N PRO A 140 -11.52 -18.92 -13.82
CA PRO A 140 -11.75 -19.96 -14.81
C PRO A 140 -13.23 -19.93 -15.18
N GLU A 141 -13.50 -19.91 -16.49
CA GLU A 141 -14.81 -20.16 -17.04
C GLU A 141 -15.25 -21.54 -16.55
N LYS A 142 -16.43 -21.63 -15.93
CA LYS A 142 -17.04 -22.94 -15.71
C LYS A 142 -17.30 -23.48 -17.11
N THR A 143 -16.52 -24.46 -17.56
CA THR A 143 -17.00 -25.42 -18.56
C THR A 143 -18.22 -26.08 -17.94
N ALA A 144 -19.39 -25.52 -18.27
CA ALA A 144 -20.67 -26.20 -18.19
C ALA A 144 -20.79 -27.12 -19.41
#